data_AF-A0A0A8K2S1-F1
#
_entry.id   AF-A0A0A8K2S1-F1
#
_cell.length_a   1.000
_cell.length_b   1.000
_cell.length_c   1.000
_cell.angle_alpha   90.00
_cell.angle_beta   90.00
_cell.angle_gamma   90.00
#
_symmetry.space_group_name_H-M   'P 1'
#
loop_
_entity.id
_entity.type
_entity.pdbx_description
1 polymer ?
#
loop_
_entity_poly.entity_id
_entity_poly.type
_entity_poly.pdbx_seq_one_letter_code
_entity_poly.pdbx_strand_id
1 'polypeptide(L)'
;MRSGFIAFGIAVVALTLCGTGAQAEEIRCQAIRDSAMCAAQPECWYDAANNKGCLPGPAPDSDPCSNHSGESICNTSSFGCTWNAGDEKCVSKAP
;
A
#
# COMPACT_ATOMS: atom_id res chain seq x y z
N MET A 1 31.46 14.53 37.28
CA MET A 1 30.61 15.11 36.22
C MET A 1 31.24 14.95 34.82
N ARG A 2 31.69 13.74 34.44
CA ARG A 2 32.30 13.48 33.11
C ARG A 2 31.63 12.34 32.33
N SER A 3 30.78 11.55 32.98
CA SER A 3 30.15 10.35 32.40
C SER A 3 28.77 10.58 31.76
N GLY A 4 28.21 11.80 31.84
CA GLY A 4 26.88 12.11 31.30
C GLY A 4 26.84 12.50 29.82
N PHE A 5 27.95 13.01 29.28
CA PHE A 5 28.00 13.51 27.90
C PHE A 5 28.15 12.38 26.85
N ILE A 6 28.69 11.23 27.25
CA ILE A 6 28.93 10.09 26.34
C ILE A 6 27.62 9.35 26.05
N ALA A 7 26.71 9.24 27.03
CA ALA A 7 25.43 8.55 26.86
C ALA A 7 24.47 9.30 25.91
N PHE A 8 24.49 10.64 25.91
CA PHE A 8 23.66 11.44 25.00
C PHE A 8 24.12 11.37 23.55
N GLY A 9 25.43 11.25 23.29
CA GLY A 9 25.97 11.16 21.93
C GLY A 9 25.57 9.88 21.20
N ILE A 10 25.50 8.75 21.90
CA ILE A 10 25.16 7.45 21.31
C ILE A 10 23.67 7.37 20.96
N ALA A 11 22.78 7.96 21.77
CA ALA A 11 21.35 7.98 21.52
C ALA A 11 20.97 8.77 20.26
N VAL A 12 21.67 9.87 19.97
CA VAL A 12 21.41 10.70 18.78
C VAL A 12 21.89 10.03 17.49
N VAL A 13 22.98 9.26 17.53
CA VAL A 13 23.48 8.50 16.36
C VAL A 13 22.58 7.32 16.02
N ALA A 14 21.96 6.66 17.01
CA ALA A 14 21.02 5.57 16.74
C ALA A 14 19.74 6.04 16.02
N LEU A 15 19.27 7.25 16.31
CA LEU A 15 18.07 7.83 15.68
C LEU A 15 18.29 8.21 14.21
N THR A 16 19.50 8.59 13.81
CA THR A 16 19.81 8.95 12.42
C THR A 16 20.00 7.72 11.51
N LEU A 17 20.44 6.58 12.03
CA LEU A 17 20.62 5.37 11.20
C LEU A 17 19.31 4.65 10.86
N CYS A 18 18.25 4.76 11.68
CA CYS A 18 16.99 4.07 11.40
C CYS A 18 16.09 4.81 10.39
N GLY A 19 16.30 6.11 10.16
CA GLY A 19 15.44 6.93 9.30
C GLY A 19 15.78 6.88 7.79
N THR A 20 16.96 6.40 7.42
CA THR A 20 17.45 6.45 6.03
C THR A 20 16.81 5.40 5.13
N GLY A 21 16.49 4.22 5.66
CA GLY A 21 15.88 3.13 4.89
C GLY A 21 14.49 3.50 4.35
N ALA A 22 13.61 3.99 5.22
CA ALA A 22 12.25 4.36 4.84
C ALA A 22 12.20 5.53 3.83
N GLN A 23 13.08 6.53 3.98
CA GLN A 23 13.14 7.64 3.03
C GLN A 23 13.74 7.24 1.68
N ALA A 24 14.71 6.33 1.66
CA ALA A 24 15.27 5.83 0.41
C ALA A 24 14.24 5.02 -0.40
N GLU A 25 13.41 4.23 0.27
CA GLU A 25 12.33 3.45 -0.34
C GLU A 25 11.22 4.34 -0.91
N GLU A 26 10.79 5.35 -0.16
CA GLU A 26 9.82 6.35 -0.64
C GLU A 26 10.28 7.00 -1.93
N ILE A 27 11.53 7.50 -1.97
CA ILE A 27 12.09 8.14 -3.17
C ILE A 27 12.19 7.14 -4.33
N ARG A 28 12.60 5.88 -4.06
CA ARG A 28 12.72 4.83 -5.08
C ARG A 28 11.38 4.52 -5.72
N CYS A 29 10.34 4.28 -4.92
CA CYS A 29 9.01 3.96 -5.43
C CYS A 29 8.40 5.16 -6.16
N GLN A 30 8.44 6.36 -5.57
CA GLN A 30 7.85 7.56 -6.19
C GLN A 30 8.52 8.00 -7.51
N ALA A 31 9.77 7.58 -7.75
CA ALA A 31 10.44 7.80 -9.03
C ALA A 31 9.80 7.00 -10.19
N ILE A 32 9.07 5.93 -9.88
CA ILE A 32 8.40 5.07 -10.86
C ILE A 32 7.03 5.65 -11.19
N ARG A 33 6.87 6.09 -12.44
CA ARG A 33 5.62 6.69 -12.94
C ARG A 33 4.75 5.73 -13.73
N ASP A 34 5.35 4.68 -14.28
CA ASP A 34 4.65 3.69 -15.08
C ASP A 34 4.11 2.56 -14.18
N SER A 35 2.84 2.20 -14.36
CA SER A 35 2.17 1.19 -13.53
C SER A 35 2.72 -0.22 -13.77
N ALA A 36 3.17 -0.54 -14.99
CA ALA A 36 3.77 -1.84 -15.28
C ALA A 36 5.16 -1.97 -14.64
N MET A 37 5.94 -0.89 -14.63
CA MET A 37 7.21 -0.83 -13.91
C MET A 37 7.01 -0.90 -12.39
N CYS A 38 5.94 -0.29 -11.86
CA CYS A 38 5.60 -0.39 -10.44
C CYS A 38 5.23 -1.83 -10.06
N ALA A 39 4.46 -2.53 -10.89
CA ALA A 39 4.10 -3.93 -10.65
C ALA A 39 5.30 -4.90 -10.61
N ALA A 40 6.44 -4.52 -11.19
CA ALA A 40 7.67 -5.29 -11.11
C ALA A 40 8.46 -5.06 -9.79
N GLN A 41 8.04 -4.10 -8.95
CA GLN A 41 8.66 -3.83 -7.65
C GLN A 41 7.85 -4.49 -6.53
N PRO A 42 8.41 -5.47 -5.81
CA PRO A 42 7.67 -6.17 -4.75
C PRO A 42 7.38 -5.29 -3.53
N GLU A 43 8.19 -4.26 -3.28
CA GLU A 43 8.08 -3.37 -2.13
C GLU A 43 7.33 -2.06 -2.44
N CYS A 44 6.74 -1.94 -3.63
CA CYS A 44 5.97 -0.77 -4.02
C CYS A 44 4.60 -1.19 -4.56
N TRP A 45 3.62 -0.30 -4.48
CA TRP A 45 2.28 -0.50 -5.02
C TRP A 45 1.80 0.72 -5.80
N TYR A 46 0.95 0.51 -6.81
CA TYR A 46 0.50 1.59 -7.69
C TYR A 46 -0.87 2.13 -7.26
N ASP A 47 -0.94 3.39 -6.86
CA ASP A 47 -2.17 4.09 -6.50
C ASP A 47 -2.83 4.75 -7.71
N ALA A 48 -3.53 3.91 -8.50
CA ALA A 48 -4.33 4.38 -9.62
C ALA A 48 -5.55 5.20 -9.16
N ALA A 49 -6.10 4.89 -7.99
CA ALA A 49 -7.34 5.50 -7.49
C ALA A 49 -7.14 6.99 -7.17
N ASN A 50 -6.02 7.36 -6.56
CA ASN A 50 -5.73 8.74 -6.17
C ASN A 50 -4.71 9.44 -7.07
N ASN A 51 -4.30 8.82 -8.19
CA ASN A 51 -3.30 9.35 -9.12
C ASN A 51 -1.96 9.71 -8.45
N LYS A 52 -1.58 9.01 -7.37
CA LYS A 52 -0.31 9.26 -6.68
C LYS A 52 0.89 8.54 -7.32
N GLY A 53 0.64 7.58 -8.20
CA GLY A 53 1.66 6.76 -8.84
C GLY A 53 2.11 5.63 -7.91
N CYS A 54 3.39 5.26 -7.99
CA CYS A 54 3.94 4.16 -7.21
C CYS A 54 4.36 4.64 -5.80
N LEU A 55 3.86 3.97 -4.76
CA LEU A 55 4.06 4.27 -3.35
C LEU A 55 4.78 3.10 -2.66
N PRO A 56 5.55 3.34 -1.58
CA PRO A 56 6.20 2.26 -0.86
C PRO A 56 5.23 1.42 -0.03
N GLY A 57 5.63 0.19 0.24
CA GLY A 57 4.91 -0.76 1.07
C GLY A 57 3.95 -1.65 0.29
N PRO A 58 3.19 -2.51 0.99
CA PRO A 58 2.20 -3.37 0.38
C PRO A 58 1.00 -2.56 -0.14
N ALA A 59 0.36 -3.07 -1.19
CA ALA A 59 -0.92 -2.54 -1.62
C ALA A 59 -1.95 -2.64 -0.48
N PRO A 60 -2.82 -1.63 -0.30
CA PRO A 60 -3.90 -1.73 0.67
C PRO A 60 -4.85 -2.87 0.30
N ASP A 61 -5.42 -3.54 1.30
CA ASP A 61 -6.42 -4.57 1.09
C ASP A 61 -7.63 -3.96 0.37
N SER A 62 -7.89 -4.45 -0.84
CA SER A 62 -9.05 -4.07 -1.65
C SER A 62 -9.79 -5.33 -2.06
N ASP A 63 -11.11 -5.30 -1.93
CA ASP A 63 -11.95 -6.38 -2.43
C ASP A 63 -11.93 -6.35 -3.98
N PRO A 64 -11.40 -7.36 -4.66
CA PRO A 64 -11.35 -7.36 -6.13
C PRO A 64 -12.75 -7.24 -6.75
N CYS A 65 -13.79 -7.68 -6.03
CA CYS A 65 -15.17 -7.58 -6.45
C CYS A 65 -15.71 -6.15 -6.40
N SER A 66 -15.14 -5.24 -5.61
CA SER A 66 -15.65 -3.87 -5.46
C SER A 66 -15.53 -3.04 -6.74
N ASN A 67 -14.76 -3.52 -7.73
CA ASN A 67 -14.64 -2.89 -9.04
C ASN A 67 -15.84 -3.19 -9.96
N HIS A 68 -16.72 -4.13 -9.59
CA HIS A 68 -17.92 -4.45 -10.36
C HIS A 68 -19.13 -3.66 -9.82
N SER A 69 -19.71 -2.84 -10.70
CA SER A 69 -20.95 -2.12 -10.42
C SER A 69 -22.17 -2.88 -11.00
N GLY A 70 -23.28 -2.83 -10.27
CA GLY A 70 -24.54 -3.43 -10.68
C GLY A 70 -24.71 -4.88 -10.19
N GLU A 71 -25.87 -5.14 -9.58
CA GLU A 71 -26.24 -6.43 -9.01
C GLU A 71 -26.17 -7.58 -10.01
N SER A 72 -26.67 -7.36 -11.23
CA SER A 72 -26.68 -8.38 -12.28
C SER A 72 -25.26 -8.80 -12.70
N ILE A 73 -24.35 -7.83 -12.87
CA ILE A 73 -22.95 -8.09 -13.22
C ILE A 73 -22.24 -8.79 -12.07
N CYS A 74 -22.47 -8.35 -10.84
CA CYS A 74 -21.90 -8.95 -9.65
C CYS A 74 -22.28 -10.44 -9.51
N ASN A 75 -23.58 -10.75 -9.59
CA ASN A 75 -24.10 -12.09 -9.37
C ASN A 75 -23.80 -13.07 -10.51
N THR A 76 -23.54 -12.55 -11.72
CA THR A 76 -23.16 -13.38 -12.88
C THR A 76 -21.65 -13.51 -13.04
N SER A 77 -20.86 -12.77 -12.27
CA SER A 77 -19.41 -12.85 -12.32
C SER A 77 -18.92 -14.23 -11.87
N SER A 78 -17.96 -14.79 -12.60
CA SER A 78 -17.33 -16.07 -12.27
C SER A 78 -16.28 -15.95 -11.16
N PHE A 79 -16.04 -14.73 -10.66
CA PHE A 79 -14.91 -14.37 -9.79
C PHE A 79 -15.17 -14.61 -8.30
N GLY A 80 -16.23 -15.34 -7.95
CA GLY A 80 -16.55 -15.62 -6.55
C GLY A 80 -17.13 -14.42 -5.80
N CYS A 81 -17.72 -13.46 -6.51
CA CYS A 81 -18.35 -12.28 -5.92
C CYS A 81 -19.85 -12.50 -5.64
N THR A 82 -20.41 -11.70 -4.71
CA THR A 82 -21.84 -11.66 -4.38
C THR A 82 -22.29 -10.23 -4.15
N TRP A 83 -23.54 -9.93 -4.49
CA TRP A 83 -24.11 -8.62 -4.23
C TRP A 83 -24.42 -8.43 -2.75
N ASN A 84 -23.91 -7.35 -2.16
CA ASN A 84 -24.35 -6.88 -0.85
C ASN A 84 -25.38 -5.77 -1.05
N ALA A 85 -26.66 -6.11 -0.80
CA ALA A 85 -27.77 -5.18 -0.97
C ALA A 85 -27.80 -4.03 0.06
N GLY A 86 -27.19 -4.20 1.23
CA GLY A 86 -27.15 -3.15 2.25
C GLY A 86 -26.19 -2.01 1.90
N ASP A 87 -25.09 -2.36 1.23
CA ASP A 87 -24.05 -1.42 0.82
C ASP A 87 -24.10 -1.06 -0.68
N GLU A 88 -25.08 -1.61 -1.41
CA GLU A 88 -25.24 -1.50 -2.87
C GLU A 88 -23.93 -1.71 -3.64
N LYS A 89 -23.15 -2.72 -3.23
CA LYS A 89 -21.84 -3.02 -3.82
C LYS A 89 -21.61 -4.51 -3.98
N CYS A 90 -20.76 -4.84 -4.94
CA CYS A 90 -20.28 -6.20 -5.12
C CYS A 90 -19.15 -6.51 -4.12
N VAL A 91 -19.23 -7.64 -3.44
CA VAL A 91 -18.21 -8.08 -2.47
C VAL A 91 -17.75 -9.50 -2.73
N SER A 92 -16.56 -9.86 -2.28
CA SER A 92 -16.08 -11.24 -2.27
C SER A 92 -17.00 -12.11 -1.39
N LYS A 93 -17.34 -13.33 -1.86
CA LYS A 93 -18.06 -14.30 -1.02
C LYS A 93 -17.20 -14.63 0.19
N ALA A 94 -17.79 -14.59 1.39
CA ALA A 94 -17.16 -15.18 2.55
C ALA A 94 -16.94 -16.69 2.28
N PRO A 95 -15.78 -17.26 2.68
CA PRO A 95 -15.50 -18.68 2.49
C PRO A 95 -16.51 -19.59 3.17
#